data_AF-A0A5A5RGJ8-F1
#
_entry.id   AF-A0A5A5RGJ8-F1
#
_cell.length_a   1.000
_cell.length_b   1.000
_cell.length_c   1.000
_cell.angle_alpha   90.00
_cell.angle_beta   90.00
_cell.angle_gamma   90.00
#
_symmetry.space_group_name_H-M   'P 1'
#
loop_
_entity.id
_entity.type
_entity.pdbx_description
1 polymer ?
#
loop_
_entity_poly.entity_id
_entity_poly.type
_entity_poly.pdbx_seq_one_letter_code
_entity_poly.pdbx_strand_id
1 'polypeptide(L)'
;MAGRRPKQGWIYFINPYQVSLRCGLGHIYIYELTEPGEVDCRHPNCRCRLNSSHVFRGEHPHIIWMSDQFQNEYNYIETFTVLPLTTKTRDTGLPTTYPLPPTQNNGLSETSYVLVHQLTTVDANCFKDSNGNWLERVGQVTRDDRQEIDERLKYFLAMPENPEDWLIKNASPEILAKVFDYLPSVETKKQAIEQLIDRLEE
;
A
#
# COMPACT_ATOMS: atom_id res chain seq x y z
N MET A 1 -20.44 21.30 6.01
CA MET A 1 -20.63 21.57 4.56
C MET A 1 -20.17 20.33 3.81
N ALA A 2 -20.62 20.04 2.60
CA ALA A 2 -20.09 18.86 1.89
C ALA A 2 -18.58 19.01 1.67
N GLY A 3 -17.81 17.99 2.01
CA GLY A 3 -16.36 17.97 1.81
C GLY A 3 -16.00 17.94 0.32
N ARG A 4 -14.69 17.95 0.04
CA ARG A 4 -14.15 17.78 -1.31
C ARG A 4 -13.65 16.34 -1.51
N ARG A 5 -13.65 15.89 -2.77
CA ARG A 5 -13.03 14.62 -3.15
C ARG A 5 -11.61 14.52 -2.56
N PRO A 6 -11.27 13.43 -1.85
CA PRO A 6 -9.97 13.26 -1.22
C PRO A 6 -8.81 13.41 -2.20
N LYS A 7 -7.68 13.95 -1.73
CA LYS A 7 -6.46 14.14 -2.51
C LYS A 7 -5.24 13.60 -1.77
N GLN A 8 -4.19 13.26 -2.50
CA GLN A 8 -2.93 12.82 -1.92
C GLN A 8 -2.42 13.78 -0.84
N GLY A 9 -2.00 13.23 0.29
CA GLY A 9 -1.52 13.93 1.47
C GLY A 9 -2.62 14.46 2.39
N TRP A 10 -3.90 14.31 2.06
CA TRP A 10 -4.99 14.73 2.95
C TRP A 10 -5.23 13.70 4.05
N ILE A 11 -5.60 14.21 5.23
CA ILE A 11 -5.88 13.41 6.42
C ILE A 11 -7.38 13.39 6.68
N TYR A 12 -7.90 12.19 6.91
CA TYR A 12 -9.30 11.94 7.27
C TYR A 12 -9.37 10.96 8.42
N PHE A 13 -10.37 11.13 9.29
CA PHE A 13 -10.77 10.09 10.23
C PHE A 13 -11.83 9.23 9.55
N ILE A 14 -11.52 7.95 9.38
CA ILE A 14 -12.41 6.98 8.78
C ILE A 14 -12.37 5.68 9.56
N ASN A 15 -13.45 4.91 9.46
CA ASN A 15 -13.47 3.51 9.81
C ASN A 15 -13.48 2.70 8.50
N PRO A 16 -12.38 2.04 8.10
CA PRO A 16 -12.27 1.39 6.79
C PRO A 16 -13.02 0.05 6.78
N TYR A 17 -14.35 0.11 6.72
CA TYR A 17 -15.22 -1.08 6.71
C TYR A 17 -15.25 -1.79 5.35
N GLN A 18 -14.83 -1.15 4.26
CA GLN A 18 -14.80 -1.77 2.94
C GLN A 18 -13.41 -1.63 2.33
N VAL A 19 -12.69 -2.75 2.24
CA VAL A 19 -11.25 -2.75 1.93
C VAL A 19 -10.86 -3.85 0.95
N SER A 20 -9.87 -3.57 0.11
CA SER A 20 -9.26 -4.54 -0.78
C SER A 20 -8.13 -5.25 -0.04
N LEU A 21 -8.27 -6.57 0.13
CA LEU A 21 -7.27 -7.40 0.80
C LEU A 21 -6.72 -8.45 -0.15
N ARG A 22 -5.41 -8.68 -0.04
CA ARG A 22 -4.68 -9.69 -0.80
C ARG A 22 -4.35 -10.88 0.10
N CYS A 23 -4.76 -12.07 -0.29
CA CYS A 23 -4.42 -13.28 0.46
C CYS A 23 -2.96 -13.71 0.19
N GLY A 24 -2.44 -14.66 0.99
CA GLY A 24 -1.08 -15.18 0.84
C GLY A 24 -0.76 -15.83 -0.52
N LEU A 25 -1.78 -16.30 -1.24
CA LEU A 25 -1.65 -16.82 -2.62
C LEU A 25 -1.82 -15.75 -3.70
N GLY A 26 -2.01 -14.49 -3.31
CA GLY A 26 -2.05 -13.35 -4.22
C GLY A 26 -3.42 -12.97 -4.77
N HIS A 27 -4.50 -13.69 -4.44
CA HIS A 27 -5.86 -13.28 -4.81
C HIS A 27 -6.28 -12.00 -4.09
N ILE A 28 -6.91 -11.08 -4.82
CA ILE A 28 -7.34 -9.77 -4.34
C ILE A 28 -8.86 -9.70 -4.43
N TYR A 29 -9.52 -9.36 -3.32
CA TYR A 29 -10.96 -9.15 -3.26
C TYR A 29 -11.29 -7.98 -2.34
N ILE A 30 -12.46 -7.35 -2.56
CA ILE A 30 -13.03 -6.41 -1.60
C ILE A 30 -13.77 -7.18 -0.51
N TYR A 31 -13.53 -6.78 0.73
CA TYR A 31 -14.17 -7.30 1.93
C TYR A 31 -14.95 -6.19 2.61
N GLU A 32 -16.13 -6.55 3.11
CA GLU A 32 -16.87 -5.76 4.08
C GLU A 32 -16.54 -6.30 5.46
N LEU A 33 -15.93 -5.48 6.29
CA LEU A 33 -15.44 -5.81 7.62
C LEU A 33 -16.43 -5.26 8.65
N THR A 34 -16.95 -6.16 9.48
CA THR A 34 -17.87 -5.83 10.58
C THR A 34 -17.18 -5.90 11.95
N GLU A 35 -16.14 -6.73 12.05
CA GLU A 35 -15.36 -6.92 13.27
C GLU A 35 -13.86 -7.12 12.97
N PRO A 36 -12.96 -6.74 13.90
CA PRO A 36 -11.55 -7.09 13.78
C PRO A 36 -11.35 -8.60 13.89
N GLY A 37 -10.62 -9.22 12.96
CA GLY A 37 -10.34 -10.65 13.07
C GLY A 37 -9.71 -11.25 11.82
N GLU A 38 -9.94 -12.55 11.63
CA GLU A 38 -9.57 -13.27 10.41
C GLU A 38 -10.76 -13.36 9.46
N VAL A 39 -10.52 -13.14 8.16
CA VAL A 39 -11.49 -13.38 7.09
C VAL A 39 -10.95 -14.43 6.12
N ASP A 40 -11.82 -15.31 5.64
CA ASP A 40 -11.46 -16.32 4.63
C ASP A 40 -11.35 -15.67 3.24
N CYS A 41 -10.38 -16.14 2.44
CA CYS A 41 -10.26 -15.70 1.05
C CYS A 41 -11.51 -16.07 0.24
N ARG A 42 -12.06 -15.10 -0.53
CA ARG A 42 -13.25 -15.32 -1.38
C ARG A 42 -12.99 -16.18 -2.63
N HIS A 43 -11.75 -16.55 -2.93
CA HIS A 43 -11.45 -17.39 -4.09
C HIS A 43 -11.92 -18.83 -3.83
N PRO A 44 -12.70 -19.47 -4.73
CA PRO A 44 -13.33 -20.79 -4.48
C PRO A 44 -12.35 -21.91 -4.07
N ASN A 45 -11.10 -21.82 -4.52
CA ASN A 45 -10.07 -22.83 -4.27
C ASN A 45 -8.98 -22.36 -3.28
N CYS A 46 -9.20 -21.25 -2.56
CA CYS A 46 -8.23 -20.72 -1.61
C CYS A 46 -8.69 -20.96 -0.17
N ARG A 47 -7.80 -21.50 0.66
CA ARG A 47 -8.03 -21.72 2.11
C ARG A 47 -7.25 -20.74 2.99
N CYS A 48 -6.71 -19.68 2.40
CA CYS A 48 -5.96 -18.68 3.17
C CYS A 48 -6.91 -17.85 4.03
N ARG A 49 -6.47 -17.60 5.27
CA ARG A 49 -7.08 -16.63 6.18
C ARG A 49 -6.27 -15.35 6.18
N LEU A 50 -6.97 -14.22 6.18
CA LEU A 50 -6.38 -12.89 6.19
C LEU A 50 -6.71 -12.23 7.52
N ASN A 51 -5.72 -11.73 8.24
CA ASN A 51 -5.96 -10.95 9.45
C ASN A 51 -6.26 -9.49 9.08
N SER A 52 -7.52 -9.07 9.26
CA SER A 52 -8.00 -7.71 8.98
C SER A 52 -7.87 -6.75 10.17
N SER A 53 -7.47 -7.24 11.35
CA SER A 53 -7.45 -6.46 12.61
C SER A 53 -6.54 -5.24 12.58
N HIS A 54 -5.51 -5.26 11.72
CA HIS A 54 -4.62 -4.12 11.53
C HIS A 54 -5.26 -2.98 10.73
N VAL A 55 -6.25 -3.33 9.90
CA VAL A 55 -6.98 -2.40 9.03
C VAL A 55 -8.25 -1.91 9.73
N PHE A 56 -9.07 -2.84 10.22
CA PHE A 56 -10.34 -2.52 10.88
C PHE A 56 -10.17 -2.48 12.40
N ARG A 57 -9.94 -1.28 12.93
CA ARG A 57 -9.71 -1.04 14.37
C ARG A 57 -10.53 0.15 14.90
N GLY A 58 -11.65 0.43 14.25
CA GLY A 58 -12.50 1.58 14.52
C GLY A 58 -12.06 2.84 13.75
N GLU A 59 -12.69 3.96 14.06
CA GLU A 59 -12.40 5.25 13.44
C GLU A 59 -11.04 5.78 13.88
N HIS A 60 -10.16 6.06 12.93
CA HIS A 60 -8.83 6.60 13.20
C HIS A 60 -8.27 7.37 11.99
N PRO A 61 -7.20 8.18 12.17
CA PRO A 61 -6.70 9.01 11.09
C PRO A 61 -5.97 8.19 10.03
N HIS A 62 -6.18 8.58 8.77
CA HIS A 62 -5.53 8.02 7.60
C HIS A 62 -5.06 9.14 6.67
N ILE A 63 -3.87 9.00 6.09
CA ILE A 63 -3.39 9.83 4.99
C ILE A 63 -3.78 9.17 3.67
N ILE A 64 -4.44 9.91 2.78
CA ILE A 64 -4.63 9.49 1.39
C ILE A 64 -3.28 9.51 0.68
N TRP A 65 -2.88 8.41 0.08
CA TRP A 65 -1.63 8.34 -0.68
C TRP A 65 -1.86 8.30 -2.17
N MET A 66 -2.75 7.43 -2.64
CA MET A 66 -3.10 7.31 -4.06
C MET A 66 -4.60 7.15 -4.22
N SER A 67 -5.11 7.58 -5.35
CA SER A 67 -6.49 7.33 -5.78
C SER A 67 -6.44 6.42 -7.01
N ASP A 68 -7.26 5.39 -7.03
CA ASP A 68 -7.36 4.47 -8.15
C ASP A 68 -8.83 4.15 -8.46
N GLN A 69 -9.08 3.63 -9.66
CA GLN A 69 -10.38 3.17 -10.09
C GLN A 69 -10.21 1.86 -10.86
N PHE A 70 -11.00 0.86 -10.50
CA PHE A 70 -11.07 -0.37 -11.28
C PHE A 70 -12.52 -0.73 -11.60
N GLN A 71 -12.69 -1.41 -12.72
CA GLN A 71 -14.00 -1.86 -13.19
C GLN A 71 -14.23 -3.28 -12.67
N ASN A 72 -15.36 -3.50 -12.00
CA ASN A 72 -15.88 -4.84 -11.80
C ASN A 72 -16.97 -5.14 -12.86
N GLU A 73 -17.57 -6.33 -12.80
CA GLU A 73 -18.60 -6.76 -13.77
C GLU A 73 -19.81 -5.83 -13.89
N TYR A 74 -20.05 -4.96 -12.90
CA TYR A 74 -21.27 -4.14 -12.80
C TYR A 74 -21.00 -2.63 -12.81
N ASN A 75 -19.90 -2.16 -12.20
CA ASN A 75 -19.63 -0.75 -11.93
C ASN A 75 -18.12 -0.43 -11.84
N TYR A 76 -17.78 0.85 -12.01
CA TYR A 76 -16.47 1.36 -11.58
C TYR A 76 -16.47 1.57 -10.07
N ILE A 77 -15.47 1.01 -9.40
CA ILE A 77 -15.22 1.21 -7.97
C ILE A 77 -14.05 2.18 -7.83
N GLU A 78 -14.31 3.30 -7.15
CA GLU A 78 -13.27 4.24 -6.75
C GLU A 78 -12.67 3.80 -5.41
N THR A 79 -11.35 3.78 -5.34
CA THR A 79 -10.61 3.39 -4.14
C THR A 79 -9.49 4.35 -3.83
N PHE A 80 -9.06 4.36 -2.57
CA PHE A 80 -7.91 5.11 -2.12
C PHE A 80 -6.93 4.16 -1.43
N THR A 81 -5.67 4.24 -1.82
CA THR A 81 -4.58 3.68 -1.01
C THR A 81 -4.28 4.66 0.10
N VAL A 82 -4.31 4.17 1.33
CA VAL A 82 -4.20 4.98 2.55
C VAL A 82 -3.09 4.47 3.44
N LEU A 83 -2.53 5.38 4.22
CA LEU A 83 -1.57 5.09 5.27
C LEU A 83 -2.22 5.37 6.63
N PRO A 84 -2.42 4.35 7.48
CA PRO A 84 -3.04 4.56 8.78
C PRO A 84 -2.07 5.25 9.74
N LEU A 85 -2.63 6.07 10.62
CA LEU A 85 -1.92 6.74 11.70
C LEU A 85 -2.28 6.11 13.04
N THR A 86 -1.34 6.13 13.97
CA THR A 86 -1.55 5.69 15.35
C THR A 86 -0.81 6.61 16.31
N THR A 87 -1.35 6.84 17.50
CA THR A 87 -0.63 7.50 18.60
C THR A 87 0.17 6.49 19.44
N LYS A 88 -0.06 5.18 19.22
CA LYS A 88 0.65 4.12 19.94
C LYS A 88 2.11 4.09 19.51
N THR A 89 3.00 3.97 20.50
CA THR A 89 4.44 3.98 20.29
C THR A 89 5.04 2.60 19.99
N ARG A 90 4.23 1.55 19.86
CA ARG A 90 4.73 0.17 19.65
C ARG A 90 5.64 0.05 18.42
N ASP A 91 5.31 0.78 17.36
CA ASP A 91 5.97 0.69 16.05
C ASP A 91 7.03 1.80 15.85
N THR A 92 7.41 2.50 16.93
CA THR A 92 8.45 3.54 16.87
C THR A 92 9.82 2.93 16.58
N GLY A 93 10.59 3.60 15.72
CA GLY A 93 11.94 3.17 15.35
C GLY A 93 11.99 2.18 14.19
N LEU A 94 10.85 1.69 13.70
CA LEU A 94 10.82 0.94 12.44
C LEU A 94 11.15 1.87 11.27
N PRO A 95 11.93 1.41 10.27
CA PRO A 95 12.23 2.19 9.07
C PRO A 95 10.97 2.47 8.23
N THR A 96 9.88 1.73 8.47
CA THR A 96 8.57 1.89 7.83
C THR A 96 7.59 2.71 8.66
N THR A 97 8.07 3.40 9.69
CA THR A 97 7.27 4.29 10.54
C THR A 97 7.80 5.71 10.44
N TYR A 98 6.91 6.68 10.25
CA TYR A 98 7.26 8.10 10.23
C TYR A 98 6.56 8.85 11.37
N PRO A 99 7.31 9.51 12.28
CA PRO A 99 6.70 10.39 13.28
C PRO A 99 6.18 11.65 12.61
N LEU A 100 4.91 11.97 12.83
CA LEU A 100 4.23 13.15 12.34
C LEU A 100 3.76 14.00 13.54
N PRO A 101 4.55 15.02 13.94
CA PRO A 101 4.19 15.93 15.01
C PRO A 101 2.90 16.71 14.68
N PRO A 102 2.14 17.15 15.69
CA PRO A 102 0.92 17.93 15.46
C PRO A 102 1.27 19.32 14.93
N THR A 103 0.57 19.75 13.88
CA THR A 103 0.69 21.09 13.30
C THR A 103 -0.69 21.63 12.98
N GLN A 104 -0.83 22.96 12.86
CA GLN A 104 -2.10 23.56 12.41
C GLN A 104 -2.52 23.05 11.02
N ASN A 105 -1.58 22.67 10.16
CA ASN A 105 -1.86 22.21 8.81
C ASN A 105 -2.36 20.74 8.76
N ASN A 106 -1.85 19.87 9.63
CA ASN A 106 -2.25 18.47 9.68
C ASN A 106 -3.44 18.18 10.62
N GLY A 107 -3.77 19.11 11.52
CA GLY A 107 -4.97 19.03 12.36
C GLY A 107 -4.93 17.94 13.43
N LEU A 108 -3.75 17.38 13.73
CA LEU A 108 -3.57 16.36 14.76
C LEU A 108 -3.46 17.01 16.15
N SER A 109 -3.97 16.32 17.18
CA SER A 109 -3.89 16.77 18.59
C SER A 109 -2.56 16.45 19.26
N GLU A 110 -1.89 15.41 18.80
CA GLU A 110 -0.63 14.88 19.36
C GLU A 110 0.20 14.23 18.25
N THR A 111 1.45 13.87 18.57
CA THR A 111 2.33 13.18 17.63
C THR A 111 1.73 11.85 17.25
N SER A 112 1.48 11.67 15.97
CA SER A 112 1.00 10.41 15.41
C SER A 112 2.10 9.77 14.56
N TYR A 113 2.03 8.46 14.40
CA TYR A 113 2.98 7.67 13.63
C TYR A 113 2.30 7.14 12.38
N VAL A 114 2.82 7.49 11.21
CA VAL A 114 2.37 6.97 9.92
C VAL A 114 2.96 5.58 9.74
N LEU A 115 2.11 4.57 9.56
CA LEU A 115 2.49 3.17 9.47
C LEU A 115 2.54 2.73 8.00
N VAL A 116 3.68 2.94 7.33
CA VAL A 116 3.84 2.64 5.89
C VAL A 116 3.64 1.16 5.60
N HIS A 117 4.11 0.29 6.49
CA HIS A 117 3.96 -1.16 6.36
C HIS A 117 2.50 -1.65 6.51
N GLN A 118 1.57 -0.77 6.92
CA GLN A 118 0.13 -1.07 7.03
C GLN A 118 -0.67 -0.37 5.92
N LEU A 119 -0.02 0.02 4.82
CA LEU A 119 -0.73 0.59 3.67
C LEU A 119 -1.86 -0.35 3.22
N THR A 120 -3.02 0.22 2.95
CA THR A 120 -4.21 -0.55 2.55
C THR A 120 -5.03 0.21 1.52
N THR A 121 -5.81 -0.52 0.74
CA THR A 121 -6.70 0.07 -0.27
C THR A 121 -8.12 0.01 0.25
N VAL A 122 -8.77 1.17 0.33
CA VAL A 122 -10.08 1.38 0.94
C VAL A 122 -11.05 1.89 -0.12
N ASP A 123 -12.29 1.42 -0.07
CA ASP A 123 -13.36 1.93 -0.93
C ASP A 123 -13.65 3.42 -0.66
N ALA A 124 -13.91 4.19 -1.71
CA ALA A 124 -14.20 5.61 -1.60
C ALA A 124 -15.43 5.93 -0.75
N ASN A 125 -16.38 5.01 -0.58
CA ASN A 125 -17.54 5.18 0.28
C ASN A 125 -17.18 5.25 1.77
N CYS A 126 -16.00 4.76 2.18
CA CYS A 126 -15.50 4.99 3.54
C CYS A 126 -15.18 6.47 3.83
N PHE A 127 -15.10 7.31 2.78
CA PHE A 127 -14.87 8.76 2.87
C PHE A 127 -16.13 9.58 2.62
N LYS A 128 -17.30 8.95 2.63
CA LYS A 128 -18.59 9.60 2.42
C LYS A 128 -19.49 9.46 3.63
N ASP A 129 -20.32 10.47 3.86
CA ASP A 129 -21.41 10.39 4.82
C ASP A 129 -22.56 9.52 4.27
N SER A 130 -23.58 9.29 5.10
CA SER A 130 -24.79 8.54 4.73
C SER A 130 -25.57 9.13 3.56
N ASN A 131 -25.35 10.41 3.22
CA ASN A 131 -25.98 11.09 2.09
C ASN A 131 -25.11 11.05 0.83
N GLY A 132 -23.94 10.39 0.88
CA GLY A 132 -22.99 10.30 -0.22
C GLY A 132 -22.08 11.52 -0.38
N ASN A 133 -22.10 12.47 0.56
CA ASN A 133 -21.20 13.62 0.52
C ASN A 133 -19.83 13.24 1.07
N TRP A 134 -18.76 13.79 0.52
CA TRP A 134 -17.42 13.61 1.09
C TRP A 134 -17.34 14.14 2.52
N LEU A 135 -16.65 13.40 3.37
CA LEU A 135 -16.32 13.84 4.73
C LEU A 135 -15.48 15.12 4.70
N GLU A 136 -15.50 15.84 5.82
CA GLU A 136 -14.63 17.01 5.99
C GLU A 136 -13.17 16.55 6.24
N ARG A 137 -12.24 17.20 5.55
CA ARG A 137 -10.81 16.93 5.70
C ARG A 137 -10.33 17.46 7.05
N VAL A 138 -9.60 16.64 7.81
CA VAL A 138 -8.99 17.06 9.08
C VAL A 138 -7.77 17.94 8.87
N GLY A 139 -6.91 17.56 7.92
CA GLY A 139 -5.73 18.33 7.59
C GLY A 139 -4.98 17.76 6.40
N GLN A 140 -3.73 18.14 6.25
CA GLN A 140 -2.85 17.61 5.22
C GLN A 140 -1.39 17.57 5.71
N VAL A 141 -0.64 16.59 5.21
CA VAL A 141 0.81 16.55 5.40
C VAL A 141 1.50 17.61 4.54
N THR A 142 2.67 18.08 4.99
CA THR A 142 3.47 19.05 4.23
C THR A 142 4.15 18.38 3.03
N ARG A 143 4.91 19.15 2.25
CA ARG A 143 5.75 18.57 1.18
C ARG A 143 6.87 17.71 1.77
N ASP A 144 7.51 18.20 2.82
CA ASP A 144 8.67 17.54 3.44
C ASP A 144 8.24 16.23 4.11
N ASP A 145 7.12 16.25 4.84
CA ASP A 145 6.53 15.03 5.41
C ASP A 145 6.21 14.00 4.32
N ARG A 146 5.68 14.44 3.17
CA ARG A 146 5.38 13.54 2.04
C ARG A 146 6.65 12.92 1.47
N GLN A 147 7.72 13.69 1.34
CA GLN A 147 8.98 13.16 0.84
C GLN A 147 9.54 12.09 1.80
N GLU A 148 9.52 12.34 3.11
CA GLU A 148 9.95 11.38 4.12
C GLU A 148 9.11 10.09 4.15
N ILE A 149 7.80 10.21 3.92
CA ILE A 149 6.91 9.05 3.80
C ILE A 149 7.18 8.28 2.50
N ASP A 150 7.46 8.99 1.39
CA ASP A 150 7.76 8.39 0.09
C ASP A 150 9.04 7.55 0.12
N GLU A 151 10.11 8.05 0.76
CA GLU A 151 11.35 7.28 0.93
C GLU A 151 11.13 5.99 1.74
N ARG A 152 10.28 6.04 2.77
CA ARG A 152 9.92 4.86 3.54
C ARG A 152 9.05 3.88 2.76
N LEU A 153 8.20 4.38 1.86
CA LEU A 153 7.43 3.56 0.94
C LEU A 153 8.33 2.85 -0.07
N LYS A 154 9.31 3.54 -0.64
CA LYS A 154 10.33 2.93 -1.51
C LYS A 154 11.07 1.82 -0.78
N TYR A 155 11.53 2.11 0.44
CA TYR A 155 12.16 1.11 1.31
C TYR A 155 11.25 -0.10 1.57
N PHE A 156 9.99 0.13 1.98
CA PHE A 156 9.05 -0.95 2.32
C PHE A 156 8.70 -1.83 1.13
N LEU A 157 8.47 -1.23 -0.03
CA LEU A 157 8.14 -1.96 -1.26
C LEU A 157 9.37 -2.62 -1.88
N ALA A 158 10.53 -2.53 -1.23
CA ALA A 158 11.83 -2.92 -1.76
C ALA A 158 12.02 -2.38 -3.19
N MET A 159 11.49 -1.19 -3.48
CA MET A 159 11.70 -0.52 -4.74
C MET A 159 13.15 -0.09 -4.74
N PRO A 160 14.03 -0.76 -5.50
CA PRO A 160 15.41 -0.34 -5.57
C PRO A 160 15.43 1.09 -6.13
N GLU A 161 16.36 1.92 -5.67
CA GLU A 161 16.58 3.24 -6.28
C GLU A 161 16.87 3.12 -7.79
N ASN A 162 17.34 1.95 -8.24
CA ASN A 162 17.46 1.51 -9.63
C ASN A 162 16.85 0.10 -9.85
N PRO A 163 15.71 -0.04 -10.57
CA PRO A 163 15.08 -1.33 -10.89
C PRO A 163 16.00 -2.37 -11.53
N GLU A 164 16.97 -1.92 -12.31
CA GLU A 164 17.93 -2.78 -13.02
C GLU A 164 18.93 -3.48 -12.08
N ASP A 165 19.24 -2.89 -10.92
CA ASP A 165 20.25 -3.40 -9.98
C ASP A 165 19.71 -4.48 -9.04
N TRP A 166 18.40 -4.59 -8.87
CA TRP A 166 17.83 -5.54 -7.90
C TRP A 166 18.09 -6.99 -8.31
N LEU A 167 17.94 -7.30 -9.59
CA LEU A 167 18.20 -8.64 -10.10
C LEU A 167 19.69 -8.96 -9.93
N ILE A 168 20.58 -8.03 -10.26
CA ILE A 168 22.03 -8.21 -10.14
C ILE A 168 22.44 -8.47 -8.68
N LYS A 169 21.85 -7.76 -7.72
CA LYS A 169 22.19 -7.88 -6.29
C LYS A 169 21.56 -9.10 -5.60
N ASN A 170 20.48 -9.67 -6.14
CA ASN A 170 19.71 -10.73 -5.49
C ASN A 170 19.63 -12.03 -6.30
N ALA A 171 20.19 -12.07 -7.50
CA ALA A 171 20.25 -13.25 -8.32
C ALA A 171 21.31 -14.22 -7.81
N SER A 172 20.88 -15.30 -7.14
CA SER A 172 21.71 -16.48 -6.95
C SER A 172 21.80 -17.28 -8.26
N PRO A 173 22.83 -18.13 -8.45
CA PRO A 173 22.91 -19.02 -9.60
C PRO A 173 21.63 -19.87 -9.80
N GLU A 174 20.95 -20.21 -8.71
CA GLU A 174 19.71 -20.98 -8.72
C GLU A 174 18.50 -20.17 -9.22
N ILE A 175 18.43 -18.88 -8.88
CA ILE A 175 17.39 -17.97 -9.37
C ILE A 175 17.61 -17.67 -10.85
N LEU A 176 18.88 -17.46 -11.26
CA LEU A 176 19.23 -17.28 -12.67
C LEU A 176 18.83 -18.49 -13.49
N ALA A 177 19.15 -19.71 -13.04
CA ALA A 177 18.76 -20.93 -13.74
C ALA A 177 17.24 -21.03 -13.93
N LYS A 178 16.45 -20.70 -12.89
CA LYS A 178 14.99 -20.73 -12.98
C LYS A 178 14.45 -19.69 -13.96
N VAL A 179 14.94 -18.45 -13.91
CA VAL A 179 14.44 -17.37 -14.78
C VAL A 179 14.88 -17.58 -16.23
N PHE A 180 16.09 -18.08 -16.44
CA PHE A 180 16.67 -18.33 -17.76
C PHE A 180 15.85 -19.34 -18.57
N ASP A 181 15.30 -20.35 -17.92
CA ASP A 181 14.47 -21.36 -18.59
C ASP A 181 13.17 -20.80 -19.18
N TYR A 182 12.64 -19.71 -18.61
CA TYR A 182 11.43 -19.03 -19.09
C TYR A 182 11.67 -18.04 -20.23
N LEU A 183 12.92 -17.83 -20.66
CA LEU A 183 13.18 -17.00 -21.84
C LEU A 183 12.60 -17.64 -23.11
N PRO A 184 11.93 -16.85 -23.97
CA PRO A 184 11.01 -17.37 -24.98
C PRO A 184 11.69 -18.08 -26.16
N SER A 185 13.00 -17.88 -26.38
CA SER A 185 13.72 -18.48 -27.50
C SER A 185 15.19 -18.78 -27.16
N VAL A 186 15.78 -19.72 -27.91
CA VAL A 186 17.21 -20.08 -27.79
C VAL A 186 18.10 -18.90 -28.16
N GLU A 187 17.75 -18.12 -29.20
CA GLU A 187 18.44 -16.87 -29.55
C GLU A 187 18.40 -15.83 -28.42
N THR A 188 17.25 -15.64 -27.78
CA THR A 188 17.13 -14.70 -26.63
C THR A 188 17.95 -15.18 -25.43
N LYS A 189 17.96 -16.49 -25.18
CA LYS A 189 18.81 -17.12 -24.17
C LYS A 189 20.30 -16.88 -24.46
N LYS A 190 20.72 -17.08 -25.72
CA LYS A 190 22.11 -16.91 -26.15
C LYS A 190 22.56 -15.45 -26.03
N GLN A 191 21.75 -14.50 -26.50
CA GLN A 191 22.01 -13.06 -26.35
C GLN A 191 22.10 -12.62 -24.88
N ALA A 192 21.23 -13.16 -24.02
CA ALA A 192 21.26 -12.86 -22.60
C ALA A 192 22.54 -13.39 -21.92
N ILE A 193 23.05 -14.56 -22.33
CA ILE A 193 24.34 -15.09 -21.85
C ILE A 193 25.49 -14.23 -22.35
N GLU A 194 25.53 -13.91 -23.64
CA GLU A 194 26.61 -13.10 -24.24
C GLU A 194 26.72 -11.73 -23.53
N GLN A 195 25.59 -11.04 -23.32
CA GLN A 195 25.57 -9.76 -22.59
C GLN A 195 25.95 -9.89 -21.10
N LEU A 196 25.68 -11.03 -20.47
CA LEU A 196 26.10 -11.29 -19.09
C LEU A 196 27.60 -11.56 -18.99
N ILE A 197 28.18 -12.28 -19.96
CA ILE A 197 29.62 -12.54 -20.03
C ILE A 197 30.37 -11.23 -20.27
N ASP A 198 29.92 -10.41 -21.23
CA ASP A 198 30.54 -9.11 -21.54
C ASP A 198 30.58 -8.19 -20.30
N ARG A 199 29.54 -8.23 -19.46
CA ARG A 199 29.46 -7.47 -18.19
C ARG A 199 30.32 -8.03 -17.06
N LEU A 200 30.76 -9.28 -17.13
CA LEU A 200 31.65 -9.90 -16.14
C LEU A 200 33.13 -9.69 -16.50
N GLU A 201 33.41 -9.31 -17.76
CA GLU A 201 34.77 -9.02 -18.26
C GLU A 201 35.13 -7.52 -18.19
N GLU A 202 34.19 -6.64 -17.80
CA GLU A 202 34.40 -5.24 -17.41
C GLU A 202 34.73 -5.08 -15.90
#